data_AF-A0A6L3ENB8-F1
#
_entry.id   AF-A0A6L3ENB8-F1
#
_cell.length_a   1.000
_cell.length_b   1.000
_cell.length_c   1.000
_cell.angle_alpha   90.00
_cell.angle_beta   90.00
_cell.angle_gamma   90.00
#
_symmetry.space_group_name_H-M   'P 1'
#
loop_
_entity.id
_entity.type
_entity.pdbx_description
1 polymer ?
#
loop_
_entity_poly.entity_id
_entity_poly.type
_entity_poly.pdbx_seq_one_letter_code
_entity_poly.pdbx_strand_id
1 'polypeptide(L)'
;MKKPKLMITQGHRGARGMLPENSLAGIAYAIDAGVDRVEIDINLTADDALIVVHDETTNPDIVRDAGGHWFETRTPWRSLDSTSVRRLDVGRIRPGSRYAERFAAQSSHDGTRIPLLEDVFELLRERDRGGVTIEIKCAPHAPQPRPDVRYFADLVAVAVDRAGFRQRATIQSFNWSMVAAVRELDPGLTTGCLTSEHPELDTIRRRDDAPSPWTNGLRVADFNGSVPDMVAAMGVAYWSAEHRDLDAASIDAAHALGLDVHTWTVNDPEMMKKLIICGVDSMISDYPDALLEVAGVNN
;
A
#
# COMPACT_ATOMS: atom_id res chain seq x y z
N MET A 1 9.35 27.86 -17.76
CA MET A 1 9.82 26.76 -16.89
C MET A 1 8.62 26.25 -16.12
N LYS A 2 8.29 24.95 -16.18
CA LYS A 2 7.25 24.36 -15.31
C LYS A 2 7.75 24.51 -13.86
N LYS A 3 6.89 24.93 -12.93
CA LYS A 3 7.23 24.87 -11.50
C LYS A 3 7.59 23.42 -11.16
N PRO A 4 8.63 23.16 -10.33
CA PRO A 4 8.90 21.81 -9.89
C PRO A 4 7.65 21.26 -9.20
N LYS A 5 7.21 20.09 -9.62
CA LYS A 5 6.12 19.36 -8.96
C LYS A 5 6.64 18.95 -7.58
N LEU A 6 5.90 19.28 -6.52
CA LEU A 6 6.24 18.84 -5.17
C LEU A 6 6.03 17.32 -5.08
N MET A 7 7.03 16.60 -4.56
CA MET A 7 6.94 15.16 -4.31
C MET A 7 5.91 14.87 -3.21
N ILE A 8 5.05 13.87 -3.42
CA ILE A 8 4.06 13.42 -2.44
C ILE A 8 4.72 12.50 -1.43
N THR A 9 4.72 12.90 -0.16
CA THR A 9 5.18 12.08 0.98
C THR A 9 4.09 11.14 1.46
N GLN A 10 4.44 9.87 1.69
CA GLN A 10 3.48 8.87 2.17
C GLN A 10 4.00 8.09 3.38
N GLY A 11 3.17 8.03 4.43
CA GLY A 11 3.40 7.17 5.59
C GLY A 11 2.94 5.74 5.34
N HIS A 12 3.87 4.78 5.29
CA HIS A 12 3.59 3.37 5.02
C HIS A 12 2.85 2.71 6.19
N ARG A 13 1.65 2.19 5.91
CA ARG A 13 0.72 1.64 6.90
C ARG A 13 0.48 2.62 8.05
N GLY A 14 0.43 3.91 7.72
CA GLY A 14 0.54 5.01 8.67
C GLY A 14 2.00 5.34 9.00
N ALA A 15 2.52 4.79 10.09
CA ALA A 15 3.88 5.05 10.55
C ALA A 15 4.48 3.77 11.13
N ARG A 16 4.56 2.71 10.32
CA ARG A 16 4.91 1.35 10.76
C ARG A 16 6.24 1.25 11.53
N GLY A 17 7.19 2.14 11.27
CA GLY A 17 8.43 2.22 12.04
C GLY A 17 8.27 2.72 13.47
N MET A 18 7.18 3.43 13.75
CA MET A 18 6.92 4.17 14.99
C MET A 18 5.79 3.58 15.82
N LEU A 19 4.69 3.17 15.16
CA LEU A 19 3.45 2.70 15.77
C LEU A 19 2.94 1.43 15.07
N PRO A 20 2.02 0.67 15.70
CA PRO A 20 1.45 -0.53 15.10
C PRO A 20 0.89 -0.24 13.71
N GLU A 21 1.26 -1.08 12.75
CA GLU A 21 0.91 -0.88 11.34
C GLU A 21 -0.60 -0.89 11.10
N ASN A 22 -1.04 -0.13 10.08
CA ASN A 22 -2.45 -0.08 9.64
C ASN A 22 -3.42 0.23 10.79
N SER A 23 -2.94 0.90 11.85
CA SER A 23 -3.75 1.33 12.99
C SER A 23 -4.18 2.79 12.84
N LEU A 24 -5.33 3.15 13.40
CA LEU A 24 -5.77 4.55 13.45
C LEU A 24 -4.75 5.46 14.16
N ALA A 25 -4.04 4.94 15.17
CA ALA A 25 -3.00 5.69 15.86
C ALA A 25 -1.79 5.99 14.93
N GLY A 26 -1.32 4.99 14.18
CA GLY A 26 -0.24 5.17 13.20
C GLY A 26 -0.63 6.10 12.05
N ILE A 27 -1.88 5.99 11.58
CA ILE A 27 -2.44 6.87 10.55
C ILE A 27 -2.54 8.32 11.05
N ALA A 28 -3.11 8.53 12.25
CA ALA A 28 -3.18 9.86 12.86
C ALA A 28 -1.78 10.47 13.02
N TYR A 29 -0.82 9.69 13.53
CA TYR A 29 0.55 10.14 13.71
C TYR A 29 1.16 10.68 12.42
N ALA A 30 1.11 9.89 11.34
CA ALA A 30 1.71 10.29 10.07
C ALA A 30 1.06 11.56 9.50
N ILE A 31 -0.28 11.61 9.52
CA ILE A 31 -1.05 12.76 9.04
C ILE A 31 -0.73 14.00 9.88
N ASP A 32 -0.73 13.89 11.21
CA ASP A 32 -0.43 14.99 12.12
C ASP A 32 1.02 15.48 11.96
N ALA A 33 1.96 14.57 11.65
CA ALA A 33 3.37 14.89 11.41
C ALA A 33 3.60 15.73 10.16
N GLY A 34 2.79 15.58 9.10
CA GLY A 34 3.01 16.36 7.89
C GLY A 34 2.71 15.69 6.56
N VAL A 35 2.60 14.36 6.53
CA VAL A 35 2.59 13.64 5.24
C VAL A 35 1.39 14.04 4.38
N ASP A 36 1.59 14.01 3.07
CA ASP A 36 0.53 14.30 2.10
C ASP A 36 -0.52 13.19 2.09
N ARG A 37 -0.10 11.93 2.26
CA ARG A 37 -0.98 10.76 2.31
C ARG A 37 -0.49 9.71 3.29
N VAL A 38 -1.40 8.87 3.76
CA VAL A 38 -1.04 7.57 4.33
C VAL A 38 -1.24 6.49 3.28
N GLU A 39 -0.32 5.55 3.23
CA GLU A 39 -0.50 4.30 2.48
C GLU A 39 -1.05 3.26 3.45
N ILE A 40 -2.09 2.53 3.02
CA ILE A 40 -2.72 1.47 3.82
C ILE A 40 -3.05 0.26 2.94
N ASP A 41 -3.14 -0.89 3.58
CA ASP A 41 -3.54 -2.14 2.93
C ASP A 41 -4.95 -2.54 3.34
N ILE A 42 -5.73 -3.10 2.42
CA ILE A 42 -7.07 -3.62 2.72
C ILE A 42 -7.29 -5.06 2.29
N ASN A 43 -8.09 -5.77 3.09
CA ASN A 43 -8.59 -7.12 2.85
C ASN A 43 -10.11 -7.18 3.14
N LEU A 44 -10.74 -8.32 2.80
CA LEU A 44 -12.15 -8.58 3.09
C LEU A 44 -12.34 -9.69 4.12
N THR A 45 -13.29 -9.46 5.02
CA THR A 45 -13.84 -10.48 5.92
C THR A 45 -14.83 -11.40 5.20
N ALA A 46 -15.30 -12.44 5.91
CA ALA A 46 -16.32 -13.38 5.43
C ALA A 46 -17.68 -12.70 5.13
N ASP A 47 -17.99 -11.62 5.84
CA ASP A 47 -19.19 -10.79 5.74
C ASP A 47 -18.93 -9.46 4.99
N ASP A 48 -17.92 -9.44 4.13
CA ASP A 48 -17.61 -8.34 3.20
C ASP A 48 -17.23 -6.99 3.84
N ALA A 49 -16.78 -6.98 5.09
CA ALA A 49 -16.19 -5.78 5.69
C ALA A 49 -14.77 -5.54 5.16
N LEU A 50 -14.51 -4.29 4.74
CA LEU A 50 -13.20 -3.81 4.30
C LEU A 50 -12.34 -3.49 5.53
N ILE A 51 -11.43 -4.39 5.87
CA ILE A 51 -10.53 -4.27 7.02
C ILE A 51 -9.15 -3.77 6.59
N VAL A 52 -8.50 -2.97 7.43
CA VAL A 52 -7.20 -2.37 7.15
C VAL A 52 -6.09 -3.28 7.71
N VAL A 53 -5.54 -4.16 6.87
CA VAL A 53 -4.50 -5.15 7.21
C VAL A 53 -3.69 -5.54 5.97
N HIS A 54 -2.40 -5.81 6.18
CA HIS A 54 -1.46 -6.11 5.09
C HIS A 54 -1.54 -7.53 4.54
N ASP A 55 -1.36 -8.54 5.40
CA ASP A 55 -1.31 -9.93 4.95
C ASP A 55 -2.72 -10.39 4.55
N GLU A 56 -2.89 -11.28 3.57
CA GLU A 56 -4.21 -11.90 3.28
C GLU A 56 -4.70 -12.89 4.36
N THR A 57 -3.90 -13.07 5.42
CA THR A 57 -4.18 -13.96 6.55
C THR A 57 -3.81 -13.28 7.87
N THR A 58 -4.31 -13.81 8.99
CA THR A 58 -3.80 -13.45 10.33
C THR A 58 -2.29 -13.66 10.39
N ASN A 59 -1.55 -12.67 10.88
CA ASN A 59 -0.10 -12.74 11.01
C ASN A 59 0.30 -13.08 12.46
N PRO A 60 0.93 -14.25 12.71
CA PRO A 60 1.42 -14.68 14.02
C PRO A 60 2.34 -13.70 14.75
N ASP A 61 3.00 -12.81 14.00
CA ASP A 61 3.92 -11.84 14.57
C ASP A 61 3.23 -10.58 15.09
N ILE A 62 1.95 -10.35 14.79
CA ILE A 62 1.26 -9.11 15.18
C ILE A 62 -0.18 -9.32 15.67
N VAL A 63 -0.82 -10.48 15.43
CA VAL A 63 -2.22 -10.72 15.80
C VAL A 63 -2.31 -11.50 17.11
N ARG A 64 -3.11 -10.98 18.04
CA ARG A 64 -3.50 -11.64 19.29
C ARG A 64 -5.02 -11.73 19.44
N ASP A 65 -5.46 -12.72 20.22
CA ASP A 65 -6.85 -12.81 20.66
C ASP A 65 -7.14 -11.81 21.80
N ALA A 66 -8.40 -11.77 22.25
CA ALA A 66 -8.84 -10.89 23.34
C ALA A 66 -8.21 -11.22 24.70
N GLY A 67 -7.63 -12.41 24.87
CA GLY A 67 -6.86 -12.82 26.04
C GLY A 67 -5.37 -12.47 25.95
N GLY A 68 -4.92 -11.91 24.82
CA GLY A 68 -3.52 -11.57 24.57
C GLY A 68 -2.67 -12.74 24.07
N HIS A 69 -3.26 -13.87 23.69
CA HIS A 69 -2.53 -15.00 23.12
C HIS A 69 -2.23 -14.76 21.64
N TRP A 70 -0.99 -15.05 21.24
CA TRP A 70 -0.56 -14.97 19.85
C TRP A 70 -1.26 -16.04 19.00
N PHE A 71 -1.60 -15.67 17.78
CA PHE A 71 -2.03 -16.65 16.79
C PHE A 71 -0.83 -17.50 16.37
N GLU A 72 -0.96 -18.82 16.40
CA GLU A 72 0.10 -19.73 15.94
C GLU A 72 -0.11 -20.18 14.49
N THR A 73 -1.32 -19.99 13.96
CA THR A 73 -1.69 -20.37 12.59
C THR A 73 -2.19 -19.16 11.80
N ARG A 74 -1.85 -19.15 10.52
CA ARG A 74 -2.36 -18.17 9.56
C ARG A 74 -3.76 -18.57 9.12
N THR A 75 -4.74 -17.70 9.34
CA THR A 75 -6.14 -17.88 8.96
C THR A 75 -6.51 -16.82 7.93
N PRO A 76 -7.07 -17.17 6.75
CA PRO A 76 -7.55 -16.20 5.78
C PRO A 76 -8.58 -15.27 6.39
N TRP A 77 -8.46 -13.96 6.15
CA TRP A 77 -9.44 -12.98 6.65
C TRP A 77 -10.84 -13.27 6.14
N ARG A 78 -10.95 -13.81 4.93
CA ARG A 78 -12.20 -14.21 4.28
C ARG A 78 -12.91 -15.39 4.99
N SER A 79 -12.28 -16.01 5.98
CA SER A 79 -12.87 -17.04 6.85
C SER A 79 -13.37 -16.50 8.19
N LEU A 80 -13.11 -15.22 8.50
CA LEU A 80 -13.49 -14.57 9.76
C LEU A 80 -14.53 -13.49 9.48
N ASP A 81 -15.59 -13.41 10.29
CA ASP A 81 -16.54 -12.30 10.22
C ASP A 81 -15.99 -11.03 10.89
N SER A 82 -16.55 -9.87 10.53
CA SER A 82 -16.14 -8.57 11.05
C SER A 82 -16.27 -8.48 12.57
N THR A 83 -17.26 -9.16 13.15
CA THR A 83 -17.47 -9.20 14.60
C THR A 83 -16.31 -9.91 15.31
N SER A 84 -15.76 -10.96 14.71
CA SER A 84 -14.60 -11.69 15.21
C SER A 84 -13.33 -10.90 15.03
N VAL A 85 -13.13 -10.28 13.85
CA VAL A 85 -11.97 -9.44 13.57
C VAL A 85 -11.89 -8.24 14.53
N ARG A 86 -13.01 -7.59 14.85
CA ARG A 86 -13.07 -6.46 15.81
C ARG A 86 -12.65 -6.82 17.24
N ARG A 87 -12.59 -8.10 17.61
CA ARG A 87 -12.12 -8.56 18.93
C ARG A 87 -10.61 -8.79 18.98
N LEU A 88 -9.92 -8.81 17.83
CA LEU A 88 -8.50 -9.06 17.75
C LEU A 88 -7.69 -7.83 18.17
N ASP A 89 -6.48 -8.09 18.65
CA ASP A 89 -5.52 -7.08 19.03
C ASP A 89 -4.29 -7.15 18.11
N VAL A 90 -3.97 -6.02 17.48
CA VAL A 90 -2.81 -5.84 16.59
C VAL A 90 -1.82 -4.80 17.09
N GLY A 91 -1.92 -4.43 18.36
CA GLY A 91 -1.19 -3.32 18.95
C GLY A 91 0.26 -3.61 19.35
N ARG A 92 0.73 -4.83 19.15
CA ARG A 92 2.06 -5.25 19.59
C ARG A 92 2.64 -6.28 18.64
N ILE A 93 3.93 -6.15 18.37
CA ILE A 93 4.70 -7.17 17.68
C ILE A 93 5.12 -8.27 18.66
N ARG A 94 5.01 -9.53 18.24
CA ARG A 94 5.45 -10.71 18.99
C ARG A 94 6.92 -10.57 19.38
N PRO A 95 7.25 -10.49 20.68
CA PRO A 95 8.62 -10.37 21.12
C PRO A 95 9.48 -11.53 20.60
N GLY A 96 10.68 -11.21 20.10
CA GLY A 96 11.62 -12.20 19.56
C GLY A 96 11.30 -12.70 18.15
N SER A 97 10.24 -12.21 17.50
CA SER A 97 10.03 -12.44 16.07
C SER A 97 11.03 -11.63 15.22
N ARG A 98 11.27 -12.06 13.99
CA ARG A 98 12.04 -11.26 13.00
C ARG A 98 11.40 -9.90 12.75
N TYR A 99 10.07 -9.82 12.88
CA TYR A 99 9.35 -8.57 12.75
C TYR A 99 9.72 -7.59 13.87
N ALA A 100 9.86 -8.08 15.11
CA ALA A 100 10.31 -7.28 16.25
C ALA A 100 11.76 -6.81 16.07
N GLU A 101 12.64 -7.62 15.48
CA GLU A 101 14.00 -7.20 15.16
C GLU A 101 14.03 -6.06 14.14
N ARG A 102 13.19 -6.17 13.09
CA ARG A 102 13.09 -5.15 12.03
C ARG A 102 12.54 -3.82 12.55
N PHE A 103 11.58 -3.86 13.47
CA PHE A 103 10.88 -2.68 14.00
C PHE A 103 11.09 -2.54 15.51
N ALA A 104 12.35 -2.68 15.96
CA ALA A 104 12.70 -2.67 17.38
C ALA A 104 12.36 -1.35 18.11
N ALA A 105 12.22 -0.25 17.37
CA ALA A 105 11.86 1.06 17.89
C ALA A 105 10.33 1.33 17.92
N GLN A 106 9.50 0.43 17.37
CA GLN A 106 8.06 0.61 17.32
C GLN A 106 7.45 0.58 18.73
N SER A 107 6.66 1.58 19.05
CA SER A 107 5.93 1.65 20.32
C SER A 107 4.70 0.76 20.28
N SER A 108 4.56 -0.13 21.27
CA SER A 108 3.39 -1.03 21.38
C SER A 108 2.21 -0.37 22.08
N HIS A 109 1.03 -0.47 21.49
CA HIS A 109 -0.24 0.05 22.01
C HIS A 109 -1.24 -1.10 22.18
N ASP A 110 -1.13 -1.86 23.27
CA ASP A 110 -2.07 -2.95 23.57
C ASP A 110 -3.52 -2.43 23.58
N GLY A 111 -4.45 -3.22 23.05
CA GLY A 111 -5.84 -2.83 22.83
C GLY A 111 -6.13 -2.29 21.43
N THR A 112 -5.12 -2.07 20.58
CA THR A 112 -5.32 -1.60 19.20
C THR A 112 -6.11 -2.64 18.39
N ARG A 113 -7.26 -2.22 17.83
CA ARG A 113 -8.10 -3.04 16.97
C ARG A 113 -7.75 -2.84 15.50
N ILE A 114 -8.06 -3.84 14.68
CA ILE A 114 -8.03 -3.73 13.22
C ILE A 114 -9.13 -2.74 12.79
N PRO A 115 -8.77 -1.61 12.15
CA PRO A 115 -9.74 -0.65 11.67
C PRO A 115 -10.53 -1.18 10.47
N LEU A 116 -11.72 -0.64 10.26
CA LEU A 116 -12.35 -0.66 8.96
C LEU A 116 -11.84 0.49 8.09
N LEU A 117 -12.02 0.36 6.77
CA LEU A 117 -11.68 1.44 5.83
C LEU A 117 -12.50 2.72 6.12
N GLU A 118 -13.75 2.58 6.57
CA GLU A 118 -14.59 3.73 6.96
C GLU A 118 -13.99 4.53 8.11
N ASP A 119 -13.40 3.86 9.11
CA ASP A 119 -12.75 4.50 10.25
C ASP A 119 -11.57 5.39 9.79
N VAL A 120 -10.85 4.97 8.73
CA VAL A 120 -9.76 5.77 8.14
C VAL A 120 -10.30 7.02 7.46
N PHE A 121 -11.40 6.91 6.70
CA PHE A 121 -12.03 8.07 6.06
C PHE A 121 -12.57 9.06 7.09
N GLU A 122 -13.15 8.58 8.18
CA GLU A 122 -13.60 9.41 9.30
C GLU A 122 -12.44 10.17 9.92
N LEU A 123 -11.35 9.49 10.27
CA LEU A 123 -10.15 10.12 10.82
C LEU A 123 -9.58 11.21 9.90
N LEU A 124 -9.43 10.92 8.60
CA LEU A 124 -8.92 11.90 7.63
C LEU A 124 -9.87 13.09 7.41
N ARG A 125 -11.18 12.90 7.63
CA ARG A 125 -12.17 13.98 7.58
C ARG A 125 -12.10 14.85 8.84
N GLU A 126 -11.96 14.24 10.01
CA GLU A 126 -11.78 14.97 11.28
C GLU A 126 -10.53 15.84 11.28
N ARG A 127 -9.45 15.37 10.65
CA ARG A 127 -8.21 16.14 10.51
C ARG A 127 -8.30 17.25 9.45
N ASP A 128 -9.28 17.18 8.55
CA ASP A 128 -9.42 18.07 7.38
C ASP A 128 -8.12 18.23 6.57
N ARG A 129 -7.29 17.17 6.52
CA ARG A 129 -6.01 17.17 5.82
C ARG A 129 -5.61 15.77 5.34
N GLY A 130 -4.68 15.76 4.39
CA GLY A 130 -4.05 14.56 3.85
C GLY A 130 -4.99 13.70 2.98
N GLY A 131 -4.41 12.71 2.31
CA GLY A 131 -5.12 11.71 1.54
C GLY A 131 -4.76 10.29 1.97
N VAL A 132 -5.25 9.33 1.20
CA VAL A 132 -4.94 7.91 1.39
C VAL A 132 -4.55 7.28 0.06
N THR A 133 -3.57 6.39 0.09
CA THR A 133 -3.26 5.43 -0.96
C THR A 133 -3.69 4.07 -0.44
N ILE A 134 -4.60 3.41 -1.13
CA ILE A 134 -5.21 2.14 -0.71
C ILE A 134 -4.64 1.02 -1.57
N GLU A 135 -3.88 0.11 -0.98
CA GLU A 135 -3.50 -1.15 -1.63
C GLU A 135 -4.58 -2.22 -1.44
N ILE A 136 -5.13 -2.73 -2.55
CA ILE A 136 -6.04 -3.88 -2.52
C ILE A 136 -5.22 -5.17 -2.48
N LYS A 137 -5.23 -5.88 -1.34
CA LYS A 137 -4.51 -7.15 -1.19
C LYS A 137 -5.33 -8.31 -1.75
N CYS A 138 -4.91 -8.78 -2.92
CA CYS A 138 -5.47 -9.98 -3.53
C CYS A 138 -4.44 -10.68 -4.41
N ALA A 139 -3.45 -11.32 -3.81
CA ALA A 139 -2.45 -12.05 -4.56
C ALA A 139 -3.08 -13.18 -5.39
N PRO A 140 -2.61 -13.41 -6.62
CA PRO A 140 -3.05 -14.52 -7.48
C PRO A 140 -2.89 -15.91 -6.84
N HIS A 141 -2.05 -16.03 -5.81
CA HIS A 141 -1.77 -17.25 -5.05
C HIS A 141 -2.08 -17.14 -3.55
N ALA A 142 -2.83 -16.11 -3.12
CA ALA A 142 -3.32 -16.02 -1.75
C ALA A 142 -4.10 -17.29 -1.32
N PRO A 143 -4.11 -17.62 -0.01
CA PRO A 143 -4.87 -18.75 0.52
C PRO A 143 -6.38 -18.63 0.28
N GLN A 144 -7.07 -19.76 0.09
CA GLN A 144 -8.53 -19.81 0.00
C GLN A 144 -9.20 -19.80 1.39
N PRO A 145 -10.41 -19.25 1.55
CA PRO A 145 -11.23 -18.62 0.51
C PRO A 145 -10.71 -17.23 0.11
N ARG A 146 -10.91 -16.86 -1.16
CA ARG A 146 -10.56 -15.54 -1.70
C ARG A 146 -11.77 -14.86 -2.32
N PRO A 147 -11.83 -13.52 -2.28
CA PRO A 147 -12.89 -12.79 -2.96
C PRO A 147 -12.73 -12.87 -4.48
N ASP A 148 -13.84 -12.73 -5.20
CA ASP A 148 -13.81 -12.43 -6.63
C ASP A 148 -13.19 -11.05 -6.86
N VAL A 149 -12.38 -10.93 -7.93
CA VAL A 149 -11.63 -9.70 -8.25
C VAL A 149 -12.59 -8.53 -8.52
N ARG A 150 -13.63 -8.75 -9.33
CA ARG A 150 -14.55 -7.67 -9.70
C ARG A 150 -15.40 -7.26 -8.50
N TYR A 151 -15.84 -8.23 -7.71
CA TYR A 151 -16.63 -7.97 -6.51
C TYR A 151 -15.85 -7.17 -5.45
N PHE A 152 -14.59 -7.52 -5.18
CA PHE A 152 -13.77 -6.76 -4.24
C PHE A 152 -13.51 -5.34 -4.77
N ALA A 153 -13.17 -5.19 -6.05
CA ALA A 153 -12.99 -3.88 -6.67
C ALA A 153 -14.24 -2.98 -6.56
N ASP A 154 -15.44 -3.56 -6.73
CA ASP A 154 -16.72 -2.86 -6.60
C ASP A 154 -16.96 -2.36 -5.17
N LEU A 155 -16.73 -3.21 -4.16
CA LEU A 155 -16.85 -2.80 -2.75
C LEU A 155 -15.92 -1.63 -2.41
N VAL A 156 -14.68 -1.65 -2.92
CA VAL A 156 -13.72 -0.56 -2.70
C VAL A 156 -14.16 0.72 -3.39
N ALA A 157 -14.55 0.66 -4.67
CA ALA A 157 -15.01 1.83 -5.42
C ALA A 157 -16.23 2.48 -4.74
N VAL A 158 -17.22 1.67 -4.35
CA VAL A 158 -18.41 2.12 -3.62
C VAL A 158 -18.05 2.75 -2.27
N ALA A 159 -17.10 2.17 -1.53
CA ALA A 159 -16.67 2.72 -0.24
C ALA A 159 -16.01 4.10 -0.40
N VAL A 160 -15.13 4.27 -1.40
CA VAL A 160 -14.46 5.55 -1.67
C VAL A 160 -15.44 6.62 -2.12
N ASP A 161 -16.38 6.28 -3.00
CA ASP A 161 -17.40 7.20 -3.50
C ASP A 161 -18.34 7.67 -2.37
N ARG A 162 -18.88 6.72 -1.59
CA ARG A 162 -19.77 7.03 -0.44
C ARG A 162 -19.09 7.91 0.60
N ALA A 163 -17.79 7.72 0.82
CA ALA A 163 -17.03 8.54 1.75
C ALA A 163 -16.75 9.96 1.24
N GLY A 164 -16.94 10.22 -0.06
CA GLY A 164 -16.58 11.46 -0.73
C GLY A 164 -15.06 11.62 -0.91
N PHE A 165 -14.30 10.51 -0.93
CA PHE A 165 -12.84 10.53 -0.91
C PHE A 165 -12.19 10.41 -2.28
N ARG A 166 -12.96 10.39 -3.37
CA ARG A 166 -12.47 10.19 -4.75
C ARG A 166 -11.25 11.05 -5.13
N GLN A 167 -11.20 12.31 -4.71
CA GLN A 167 -10.07 13.22 -5.01
C GLN A 167 -8.89 13.09 -4.02
N ARG A 168 -9.13 12.50 -2.84
CA ARG A 168 -8.16 12.32 -1.75
C ARG A 168 -7.69 10.88 -1.61
N ALA A 169 -8.18 9.96 -2.45
CA ALA A 169 -7.81 8.56 -2.49
C ALA A 169 -7.10 8.21 -3.79
N THR A 170 -6.08 7.36 -3.72
CA THR A 170 -5.54 6.63 -4.87
C THR A 170 -5.61 5.13 -4.58
N ILE A 171 -5.70 4.30 -5.63
CA ILE A 171 -5.76 2.85 -5.52
C ILE A 171 -4.53 2.24 -6.16
N GLN A 172 -3.87 1.31 -5.46
CA GLN A 172 -2.80 0.48 -6.02
C GLN A 172 -3.01 -1.00 -5.73
N SER A 173 -2.32 -1.85 -6.48
CA SER A 173 -2.26 -3.29 -6.25
C SER A 173 -1.13 -3.91 -7.07
N PHE A 174 -0.50 -4.96 -6.55
CA PHE A 174 0.38 -5.84 -7.34
C PHE A 174 -0.41 -6.70 -8.32
N ASN A 175 -1.64 -7.06 -7.97
CA ASN A 175 -2.53 -7.77 -8.88
C ASN A 175 -3.17 -6.74 -9.82
N TRP A 176 -2.64 -6.61 -11.03
CA TRP A 176 -3.08 -5.64 -12.02
C TRP A 176 -4.50 -5.90 -12.53
N SER A 177 -5.04 -7.11 -12.35
CA SER A 177 -6.46 -7.37 -12.63
C SER A 177 -7.39 -6.63 -11.66
N MET A 178 -6.96 -6.40 -10.42
CA MET A 178 -7.69 -5.49 -9.49
C MET A 178 -7.67 -4.06 -9.99
N VAL A 179 -6.50 -3.59 -10.44
CA VAL A 179 -6.34 -2.24 -10.99
C VAL A 179 -7.25 -2.05 -12.21
N ALA A 180 -7.25 -2.99 -13.15
CA ALA A 180 -8.14 -2.96 -14.30
C ALA A 180 -9.63 -2.94 -13.89
N ALA A 181 -10.02 -3.78 -12.92
CA ALA A 181 -11.40 -3.85 -12.45
C ALA A 181 -11.86 -2.53 -11.81
N VAL A 182 -11.05 -1.92 -10.93
CA VAL A 182 -11.36 -0.61 -10.32
C VAL A 182 -11.50 0.47 -11.38
N ARG A 183 -10.61 0.51 -12.37
CA ARG A 183 -10.66 1.51 -13.46
C ARG A 183 -11.91 1.39 -14.31
N GLU A 184 -12.37 0.17 -14.57
CA GLU A 184 -13.58 -0.04 -15.38
C GLU A 184 -14.85 0.34 -14.60
N LEU A 185 -14.89 0.03 -13.30
CA LEU A 185 -15.99 0.42 -12.41
C LEU A 185 -16.03 1.92 -12.18
N ASP A 186 -14.85 2.52 -12.01
CA ASP A 186 -14.70 3.92 -11.68
C ASP A 186 -13.49 4.59 -12.36
N PRO A 187 -13.66 5.08 -13.60
CA PRO A 187 -12.57 5.66 -14.40
C PRO A 187 -11.95 6.95 -13.84
N GLY A 188 -12.59 7.60 -12.86
CA GLY A 188 -12.02 8.83 -12.26
C GLY A 188 -11.46 8.62 -10.87
N LEU A 189 -11.32 7.38 -10.39
CA LEU A 189 -10.39 7.06 -9.32
C LEU A 189 -8.97 6.98 -9.89
N THR A 190 -8.03 7.62 -9.23
CA THR A 190 -6.62 7.55 -9.60
C THR A 190 -6.07 6.17 -9.20
N THR A 191 -5.56 5.43 -10.19
CA THR A 191 -5.06 4.08 -10.00
C THR A 191 -3.60 3.94 -10.43
N GLY A 192 -2.85 3.04 -9.80
CA GLY A 192 -1.48 2.70 -10.20
C GLY A 192 -1.12 1.22 -10.01
N CYS A 193 -0.10 0.79 -10.74
CA CYS A 193 0.38 -0.58 -10.74
C CYS A 193 1.62 -0.72 -9.84
N LEU A 194 1.57 -1.64 -8.86
CA LEU A 194 2.73 -2.01 -8.05
C LEU A 194 3.61 -3.02 -8.80
N THR A 195 4.94 -2.89 -8.66
CA THR A 195 5.92 -3.80 -9.25
C THR A 195 7.10 -4.05 -8.32
N SER A 196 7.65 -5.26 -8.39
CA SER A 196 8.95 -5.61 -7.84
C SER A 196 9.60 -6.68 -8.72
N GLU A 197 10.92 -6.61 -8.92
CA GLU A 197 11.74 -7.60 -9.64
C GLU A 197 12.71 -8.36 -8.72
N HIS A 198 12.57 -8.23 -7.40
CA HIS A 198 13.45 -8.88 -6.42
C HIS A 198 13.06 -10.34 -6.12
N PRO A 199 14.01 -11.22 -5.76
CA PRO A 199 13.74 -12.64 -5.53
C PRO A 199 12.65 -12.95 -4.49
N GLU A 200 12.51 -12.11 -3.47
CA GLU A 200 11.48 -12.23 -2.44
C GLU A 200 10.06 -11.96 -2.96
N LEU A 201 9.93 -11.19 -4.04
CA LEU A 201 8.66 -10.84 -4.67
C LEU A 201 8.94 -10.37 -6.11
N ASP A 202 9.04 -11.29 -7.06
CA ASP A 202 9.14 -10.96 -8.48
C ASP A 202 7.75 -11.02 -9.14
N THR A 203 7.16 -9.85 -9.35
CA THR A 203 5.85 -9.70 -9.99
C THR A 203 5.93 -9.51 -11.49
N ILE A 204 7.08 -9.10 -12.03
CA ILE A 204 7.27 -8.87 -13.46
C ILE A 204 7.65 -10.16 -14.19
N ARG A 205 8.46 -11.01 -13.54
CA ARG A 205 8.94 -12.29 -14.06
C ARG A 205 9.49 -12.17 -15.48
N ARG A 206 10.43 -11.24 -15.64
CA ARG A 206 10.99 -10.84 -16.94
C ARG A 206 11.52 -11.99 -17.80
N ARG A 207 11.92 -13.10 -17.17
CA ARG A 207 12.52 -14.27 -17.81
C ARG A 207 11.51 -15.37 -18.18
N ASP A 208 10.26 -15.24 -17.76
CA ASP A 208 9.23 -16.23 -18.03
C ASP A 208 8.67 -16.06 -19.44
N ASP A 209 8.41 -17.16 -20.15
CA ASP A 209 7.77 -17.15 -21.47
C ASP A 209 6.27 -16.79 -21.38
N ALA A 210 5.64 -17.10 -20.24
CA ALA A 210 4.23 -16.83 -19.97
C ALA A 210 4.06 -15.49 -19.22
N PRO A 211 2.90 -14.82 -19.34
CA PRO A 211 2.57 -13.68 -18.50
C PRO A 211 2.66 -14.02 -17.02
N SER A 212 3.20 -13.08 -16.25
CA SER A 212 3.14 -13.15 -14.80
C SER A 212 1.67 -13.19 -14.35
N PRO A 213 1.31 -14.01 -13.35
CA PRO A 213 -0.06 -14.03 -12.83
C PRO A 213 -0.48 -12.69 -12.20
N TRP A 214 0.47 -11.79 -11.98
CA TRP A 214 0.26 -10.45 -11.40
C TRP A 214 -0.09 -9.39 -12.44
N THR A 215 0.35 -9.53 -13.68
CA THR A 215 0.41 -8.43 -14.67
C THR A 215 -0.79 -8.38 -15.61
N ASN A 216 -1.94 -8.94 -15.20
CA ASN A 216 -3.18 -8.95 -15.98
C ASN A 216 -2.97 -9.48 -17.42
N GLY A 217 -2.12 -10.50 -17.58
CA GLY A 217 -1.84 -11.13 -18.88
C GLY A 217 -0.78 -10.43 -19.74
N LEU A 218 -0.18 -9.33 -19.27
CA LEU A 218 0.90 -8.64 -19.99
C LEU A 218 2.26 -9.29 -19.71
N ARG A 219 3.15 -9.29 -20.71
CA ARG A 219 4.56 -9.67 -20.55
C ARG A 219 5.46 -8.51 -20.90
N VAL A 220 6.47 -8.28 -20.07
CA VAL A 220 7.43 -7.18 -20.29
C VAL A 220 8.23 -7.38 -21.60
N ALA A 221 8.39 -8.62 -22.07
CA ALA A 221 9.02 -8.93 -23.36
C ALA A 221 8.25 -8.37 -24.56
N ASP A 222 6.92 -8.24 -24.47
CA ASP A 222 6.07 -7.65 -25.51
C ASP A 222 6.24 -6.11 -25.57
N PHE A 223 6.95 -5.53 -24.60
CA PHE A 223 7.28 -4.11 -24.48
C PHE A 223 8.80 -3.86 -24.55
N ASN A 224 9.54 -4.71 -25.26
CA ASN A 224 11.01 -4.62 -25.40
C ASN A 224 11.77 -4.58 -24.06
N GLY A 225 11.21 -5.17 -23.00
CA GLY A 225 11.79 -5.14 -21.66
C GLY A 225 11.51 -3.86 -20.88
N SER A 226 10.69 -2.94 -21.37
CA SER A 226 10.33 -1.72 -20.65
C SER A 226 9.15 -1.94 -19.70
N VAL A 227 9.41 -1.88 -18.39
CA VAL A 227 8.35 -1.90 -17.36
C VAL A 227 7.48 -0.65 -17.44
N PRO A 228 8.02 0.58 -17.61
CA PRO A 228 7.19 1.77 -17.80
C PRO A 228 6.20 1.66 -18.97
N ASP A 229 6.63 1.16 -20.13
CA ASP A 229 5.74 0.96 -21.29
C ASP A 229 4.63 -0.06 -20.98
N MET A 230 4.99 -1.15 -20.30
CA MET A 230 4.02 -2.17 -19.88
C MET A 230 3.00 -1.62 -18.87
N VAL A 231 3.43 -0.76 -17.93
CA VAL A 231 2.55 -0.09 -16.98
C VAL A 231 1.65 0.93 -17.71
N ALA A 232 2.20 1.72 -18.64
CA ALA A 232 1.44 2.69 -19.43
C ALA A 232 0.33 2.01 -20.24
N ALA A 233 0.55 0.78 -20.73
CA ALA A 233 -0.46 0.00 -21.44
C ALA A 233 -1.70 -0.35 -20.59
N MET A 234 -1.60 -0.33 -19.25
CA MET A 234 -2.76 -0.47 -18.35
C MET A 234 -3.62 0.81 -18.28
N GLY A 235 -3.14 1.92 -18.83
CA GLY A 235 -3.81 3.22 -18.80
C GLY A 235 -3.87 3.87 -17.42
N VAL A 236 -3.03 3.41 -16.48
CA VAL A 236 -2.97 3.91 -15.10
C VAL A 236 -2.34 5.31 -15.02
N ALA A 237 -2.52 5.99 -13.89
CA ALA A 237 -1.95 7.32 -13.68
C ALA A 237 -0.50 7.27 -13.18
N TYR A 238 -0.10 6.19 -12.49
CA TYR A 238 1.22 6.09 -11.90
C TYR A 238 1.76 4.66 -11.89
N TRP A 239 3.08 4.57 -11.88
CA TRP A 239 3.86 3.36 -11.63
C TRP A 239 4.39 3.38 -10.19
N SER A 240 4.11 2.34 -9.40
CA SER A 240 4.56 2.22 -8.00
C SER A 240 5.63 1.13 -7.87
N ALA A 241 6.89 1.52 -7.96
CA ALA A 241 8.00 0.58 -8.07
C ALA A 241 8.73 0.36 -6.74
N GLU A 242 9.20 -0.87 -6.52
CA GLU A 242 10.20 -1.11 -5.49
C GLU A 242 11.45 -0.26 -5.78
N HIS A 243 11.95 0.44 -4.77
CA HIS A 243 12.96 1.49 -4.93
C HIS A 243 14.31 1.05 -5.51
N ARG A 244 14.71 -0.21 -5.34
CA ARG A 244 15.92 -0.80 -5.90
C ARG A 244 15.78 -1.13 -7.39
N ASP A 245 14.56 -1.15 -7.92
CA ASP A 245 14.29 -1.32 -9.35
C ASP A 245 14.33 0.01 -10.13
N LEU A 246 14.50 1.13 -9.42
CA LEU A 246 14.51 2.46 -10.02
C LEU A 246 15.92 3.01 -10.28
N ASP A 247 16.05 3.67 -11.41
CA ASP A 247 17.15 4.56 -11.74
C ASP A 247 16.62 5.80 -12.49
N ALA A 248 17.51 6.76 -12.77
CA ALA A 248 17.10 8.00 -13.44
C ALA A 248 16.51 7.74 -14.84
N ALA A 249 17.00 6.73 -15.56
CA ALA A 249 16.54 6.44 -16.91
C ALA A 249 15.13 5.82 -16.90
N SER A 250 14.82 4.94 -15.95
CA SER A 250 13.49 4.36 -15.82
C SER A 250 12.46 5.39 -15.34
N ILE A 251 12.86 6.33 -14.47
CA ILE A 251 12.02 7.46 -14.06
C ILE A 251 11.72 8.39 -15.24
N ASP A 252 12.74 8.82 -15.99
CA ASP A 252 12.57 9.67 -17.18
C ASP A 252 11.69 8.99 -18.25
N ALA A 253 11.84 7.67 -18.44
CA ALA A 253 11.01 6.89 -19.36
C ALA A 253 9.54 6.87 -18.93
N ALA A 254 9.25 6.69 -17.64
CA ALA A 254 7.90 6.74 -17.11
C ALA A 254 7.28 8.13 -17.26
N HIS A 255 8.02 9.20 -16.97
CA HIS A 255 7.56 10.57 -17.16
C HIS A 255 7.27 10.90 -18.63
N ALA A 256 8.08 10.39 -19.57
CA ALA A 256 7.84 10.55 -21.01
C ALA A 256 6.53 9.89 -21.47
N LEU A 257 6.07 8.85 -20.75
CA LEU A 257 4.79 8.17 -20.96
C LEU A 257 3.62 8.85 -20.21
N GLY A 258 3.88 9.91 -19.45
CA GLY A 258 2.89 10.64 -18.67
C GLY A 258 2.50 9.94 -17.36
N LEU A 259 3.30 8.97 -16.89
CA LEU A 259 3.11 8.32 -15.60
C LEU A 259 3.81 9.12 -14.50
N ASP A 260 3.15 9.24 -13.35
CA ASP A 260 3.86 9.59 -12.11
C ASP A 260 4.64 8.37 -11.60
N VAL A 261 5.79 8.57 -10.97
CA VAL A 261 6.60 7.51 -10.37
C VAL A 261 6.51 7.55 -8.86
N HIS A 262 5.84 6.55 -8.30
CA HIS A 262 5.79 6.30 -6.86
C HIS A 262 6.84 5.24 -6.51
N THR A 263 7.43 5.33 -5.32
CA THR A 263 8.42 4.35 -4.87
C THR A 263 8.24 3.92 -3.43
N TRP A 264 8.56 2.65 -3.14
CA TRP A 264 8.35 2.02 -1.83
C TRP A 264 9.39 0.91 -1.54
N THR A 265 9.52 0.44 -0.30
CA THR A 265 9.40 1.24 0.92
C THR A 265 10.79 1.79 1.22
N VAL A 266 10.97 3.12 1.18
CA VAL A 266 12.28 3.74 1.33
C VAL A 266 12.46 4.20 2.77
N ASN A 267 13.38 3.58 3.51
CA ASN A 267 13.63 3.90 4.92
C ASN A 267 15.03 4.48 5.17
N ASP A 268 15.95 4.32 4.21
CA ASP A 268 17.31 4.84 4.30
C ASP A 268 17.36 6.30 3.80
N PRO A 269 17.77 7.28 4.64
CA PRO A 269 17.78 8.69 4.25
C PRO A 269 18.66 9.03 3.04
N GLU A 270 19.76 8.29 2.82
CA GLU A 270 20.62 8.53 1.65
C GLU A 270 19.95 8.05 0.37
N MET A 271 19.26 6.91 0.42
CA MET A 271 18.41 6.45 -0.68
C MET A 271 17.23 7.40 -0.93
N MET A 272 16.59 7.93 0.12
CA MET A 272 15.55 8.95 -0.03
C MET A 272 16.07 10.15 -0.83
N LYS A 273 17.21 10.74 -0.42
CA LYS A 273 17.84 11.87 -1.13
C LYS A 273 18.14 11.54 -2.58
N LYS A 274 18.71 10.35 -2.84
CA LYS A 274 19.05 9.89 -4.19
C LYS A 274 17.81 9.85 -5.09
N LEU A 275 16.72 9.23 -4.64
CA LEU A 275 15.51 9.07 -5.44
C LEU A 275 14.76 10.40 -5.62
N ILE A 276 14.78 11.29 -4.63
CA ILE A 276 14.29 12.67 -4.76
C ILE A 276 15.04 13.40 -5.87
N ILE A 277 16.38 13.30 -5.91
CA ILE A 277 17.21 13.92 -6.95
C ILE A 277 16.91 13.30 -8.32
N CYS A 278 16.67 11.99 -8.38
CA CYS A 278 16.26 11.30 -9.61
C CYS A 278 14.84 11.68 -10.07
N GLY A 279 14.06 12.37 -9.25
CA GLY A 279 12.78 12.95 -9.66
C GLY A 279 11.54 12.07 -9.42
N VAL A 280 11.56 11.16 -8.45
CA VAL A 280 10.33 10.43 -8.08
C VAL A 280 9.22 11.41 -7.66
N ASP A 281 7.98 11.11 -8.06
CA ASP A 281 6.80 11.93 -7.75
C ASP A 281 6.21 11.62 -6.38
N SER A 282 6.46 10.41 -5.85
CA SER A 282 6.00 10.03 -4.52
C SER A 282 6.88 8.99 -3.86
N MET A 283 6.99 9.05 -2.53
CA MET A 283 7.78 8.12 -1.74
C MET A 283 7.00 7.62 -0.53
N ILE A 284 6.98 6.30 -0.35
CA ILE A 284 6.34 5.59 0.77
C ILE A 284 7.43 5.14 1.74
N SER A 285 7.30 5.50 3.03
CA SER A 285 8.28 5.18 4.07
C SER A 285 7.64 4.69 5.36
N ASP A 286 8.29 3.75 6.06
CA ASP A 286 7.91 3.34 7.42
C ASP A 286 8.13 4.47 8.45
N TYR A 287 8.99 5.44 8.12
CA TYR A 287 9.45 6.51 9.00
C TYR A 287 9.07 7.89 8.41
N PRO A 288 7.80 8.32 8.54
CA PRO A 288 7.31 9.54 7.93
C PRO A 288 8.09 10.79 8.38
N ASP A 289 8.55 10.85 9.63
CA ASP A 289 9.31 12.01 10.14
C ASP A 289 10.64 12.19 9.40
N ALA A 290 11.38 11.09 9.20
CA ALA A 290 12.63 11.09 8.46
C ALA A 290 12.41 11.46 6.98
N LEU A 291 11.32 10.96 6.38
CA LEU A 291 10.95 11.32 5.03
C LEU A 291 10.66 12.83 4.89
N LEU A 292 9.87 13.40 5.82
CA LEU A 292 9.54 14.82 5.83
C LEU A 292 10.76 15.71 6.05
N GLU A 293 11.69 15.29 6.92
CA GLU A 293 12.97 15.97 7.12
C GLU A 293 13.80 15.99 5.84
N VAL A 294 13.98 14.83 5.19
CA VAL A 294 14.76 14.71 3.95
C VAL A 294 14.10 15.47 2.79
N ALA A 295 12.77 15.45 2.71
CA ALA A 295 12.01 16.19 1.71
C ALA A 295 12.02 17.71 1.95
N GLY A 296 12.54 18.19 3.08
CA GLY A 296 12.62 19.60 3.41
C GLY A 296 11.28 20.23 3.77
N VAL A 297 10.30 19.43 4.22
CA VAL A 297 8.95 19.89 4.61
C VAL A 297 8.96 20.49 6.03
N ASN A 298 10.00 20.21 6.82
CA ASN A 298 10.21 20.76 8.16
C ASN A 298 11.21 21.94 8.15
N ASN A 299 10.81 23.10 7.61
CA ASN A 299 11.45 24.40 7.86
C ASN A 299 10.42 25.54 7.88
#